data_AF-G5S6M0-F1
#
_entry.id   AF-G5S6M0-F1
#
_cell.length_a   1.000
_cell.length_b   1.000
_cell.length_c   1.000
_cell.angle_alpha   90.00
_cell.angle_beta   90.00
_cell.angle_gamma   90.00
#
_symmetry.space_group_name_H-M   'P 1'
#
loop_
_entity.id
_entity.type
_entity.pdbx_description
1 polymer ?
#
loop_
_entity_poly.entity_id
_entity_poly.type
_entity_poly.pdbx_seq_one_letter_code
_entity_poly.pdbx_strand_id
1 'polypeptide(L)' 'MTRIQTAVKKVANDQSIDLVVDANTVAYNSSDVKDITADVLKQVK' A
#
# COMPACT_ATOMS: atom_id res chain seq x y z
N MET A 1 1.31 -2.30 -15.86
CA MET A 1 0.86 -2.21 -14.45
C MET A 1 -0.47 -2.92 -14.32
N THR A 2 -0.65 -3.82 -13.35
CA THR A 2 -1.96 -4.46 -13.10
C THR A 2 -2.90 -3.51 -12.34
N ARG A 3 -4.21 -3.80 -12.31
CA ARG A 3 -5.23 -2.96 -11.62
C ARG A 3 -4.84 -2.65 -10.17
N ILE A 4 -4.38 -3.66 -9.43
CA ILE A 4 -3.95 -3.52 -8.03
C ILE A 4 -2.70 -2.65 -7.93
N GLN A 5 -1.69 -2.89 -8.75
CA GLN A 5 -0.45 -2.11 -8.72
C GLN A 5 -0.68 -0.62 -9.05
N THR A 6 -1.65 -0.30 -9.91
CA THR A 6 -2.07 1.08 -10.16
C THR A 6 -2.71 1.72 -8.93
N ALA A 7 -3.58 0.99 -8.22
CA ALA A 7 -4.19 1.45 -6.98
C ALA A 7 -3.14 1.66 -5.87
N VAL A 8 -2.18 0.74 -5.71
CA VAL A 8 -1.04 0.87 -4.78
C VAL A 8 -0.26 2.15 -5.08
N LYS A 9 0.13 2.38 -6.34
CA LYS A 9 0.87 3.59 -6.73
C LYS A 9 0.08 4.86 -6.42
N LYS A 10 -1.23 4.87 -6.67
CA LYS A 10 -2.07 6.03 -6.38
C LYS A 10 -2.09 6.33 -4.88
N VAL A 11 -2.37 5.33 -4.04
CA VAL A 11 -2.42 5.49 -2.58
C VAL A 11 -1.07 5.93 -2.03
N ALA A 12 0.03 5.36 -2.51
CA ALA A 12 1.36 5.73 -2.09
C ALA A 12 1.66 7.22 -2.40
N ASN A 13 1.34 7.67 -3.62
CA ASN A 13 1.50 9.08 -4.00
C ASN A 13 0.62 10.03 -3.17
N ASP A 14 -0.66 9.68 -2.94
CA ASP A 14 -1.59 10.52 -2.17
C ASP A 14 -1.15 10.69 -0.70
N GLN A 15 -0.39 9.72 -0.16
CA GLN A 15 0.05 9.67 1.23
C GLN A 15 1.55 9.93 1.41
N SER A 16 2.25 10.34 0.35
CA SER A 16 3.69 10.59 0.35
C SER A 16 4.52 9.39 0.86
N ILE A 17 4.16 8.18 0.42
CA ILE A 17 4.88 6.94 0.73
C ILE A 17 5.83 6.61 -0.41
N ASP A 18 7.13 6.55 -0.11
CA ASP A 18 8.17 6.26 -1.11
C ASP A 18 8.38 4.76 -1.38
N LEU A 19 8.13 3.90 -0.37
CA LEU A 19 8.33 2.46 -0.44
C LEU A 19 7.14 1.70 0.15
N VAL A 20 6.59 0.76 -0.63
CA VAL A 20 5.56 -0.18 -0.20
C VAL A 20 6.13 -1.59 -0.25
N VAL A 21 5.99 -2.34 0.85
CA VAL A 21 6.49 -3.72 0.99
C VAL A 21 5.30 -4.67 1.10
N ASP A 22 5.39 -5.86 0.50
CA ASP A 22 4.37 -6.89 0.63
C ASP A 22 4.36 -7.45 2.06
N ALA A 23 3.18 -7.48 2.70
CA ALA A 23 3.02 -7.92 4.08
C ALA A 23 3.52 -9.34 4.35
N ASN A 24 3.49 -10.26 3.36
CA ASN A 24 3.99 -11.63 3.52
C ASN A 24 5.51 -11.69 3.68
N THR A 25 6.23 -10.62 3.36
CA THR A 25 7.68 -10.50 3.57
C THR A 25 8.04 -9.85 4.90
N VAL A 26 7.04 -9.37 5.67
CA VAL A 26 7.21 -8.63 6.91
C VAL A 26 6.77 -9.50 8.09
N ALA A 27 7.70 -9.88 8.97
CA ALA A 27 7.39 -10.66 10.17
C ALA A 27 6.70 -9.83 11.28
N TYR A 28 6.99 -8.53 11.35
CA TYR A 28 6.43 -7.59 12.32
C TYR A 28 6.63 -6.14 11.84
N ASN A 29 5.65 -5.27 12.08
CA ASN A 29 5.77 -3.82 11.98
C ASN A 29 5.11 -3.14 13.20
N SER A 30 5.61 -1.98 13.63
CA SER A 30 4.96 -1.20 14.68
C SER A 30 3.70 -0.52 14.14
N SER A 31 2.82 -0.06 15.03
CA SER A 31 1.59 0.67 14.67
C SER A 31 1.83 1.97 13.90
N ASP A 32 3.05 2.52 13.97
CA ASP A 32 3.43 3.74 13.24
C ASP A 32 3.73 3.46 11.75
N VAL A 33 3.90 2.20 11.37
CA VAL A 33 4.04 1.77 9.97
C VAL A 33 2.65 1.46 9.42
N LYS A 34 2.16 2.33 8.54
CA LYS A 34 0.81 2.23 8.02
C LYS A 34 0.63 1.03 7.07
N ASP A 35 -0.38 0.21 7.34
CA ASP A 35 -0.92 -0.77 6.38
C ASP A 35 -1.93 -0.07 5.45
N ILE A 36 -1.67 -0.09 4.15
CA ILE A 36 -2.51 0.55 3.12
C ILE A 36 -3.49 -0.40 2.43
N THR A 37 -3.56 -1.69 2.82
CA THR A 37 -4.37 -2.72 2.14
C THR A 37 -5.82 -2.28 1.95
N ALA A 38 -6.43 -1.71 2.99
CA ALA A 38 -7.80 -1.21 2.95
C ALA A 38 -7.97 0.02 2.06
N ASP A 39 -7.00 0.94 2.07
CA ASP A 39 -7.00 2.14 1.22
C ASP A 39 -6.86 1.74 -0.26
N VAL A 40 -5.97 0.79 -0.56
CA VAL A 40 -5.73 0.26 -1.90
C VAL A 40 -6.98 -0.42 -2.44
N LEU A 41 -7.66 -1.26 -1.65
CA LEU A 41 -8.88 -1.95 -2.08
C LEU A 41 -9.96 -0.97 -2.55
N LYS A 42 -10.08 0.19 -1.88
CA LYS A 42 -11.03 1.26 -2.26
C LYS A 42 -10.65 1.98 -3.56
N GLN A 43 -9.38 1.93 -3.96
CA GLN A 43 -8.88 2.58 -5.18
C GLN A 43 -8.84 1.65 -6.40
N VAL A 44 -9.10 0.35 -6.23
CA VAL A 44 -9.15 -0.57 -7.38
C VAL A 44 -10.39 -0.28 -8.22
N LYS A 45 -10.16 0.10 -9.48
CA LYS A 45 -11.19 0.25 -10.52
C LYS A 45 -11.19 -0.93 -11.45
#